data_AF-A0AAD4EKG7-F1
#
_entry.id   AF-A0AAD4EKG7-F1
#
_cell.length_a   1.000
_cell.length_b   1.000
_cell.length_c   1.000
_cell.angle_alpha   90.00
_cell.angle_beta   90.00
_cell.angle_gamma   90.00
#
_symmetry.space_group_name_H-M   'P 1'
#
loop_
_entity.id
_entity.type
_entity.pdbx_description
1 polymer ?
#
loop_
_entity_poly.entity_id
_entity_poly.type
_entity_poly.pdbx_seq_one_letter_code
_entity_poly.pdbx_strand_id
1 'polypeptide(L)'
;MRKRQRTDLNLANPVIADPQQQPPPPANQQPHQHLPQPVQQPGVPEDGFIHDQDAAESGGDDDDEEEKPKSDKKAGRRKIKIEFIQDKSRRHITFSKRKAGIMKKAYELSTLTGTQVLLLVVSETGLVYTFTTSKLQPLVTQPEGKNLIQACLNAP
;
A
#
# COMPACT_ATOMS: atom_id res chain seq x y z
N MET A 1 -18.08 -62.42 -33.20
CA MET A 1 -17.78 -61.47 -34.31
C MET A 1 -16.87 -60.37 -33.82
N ARG A 2 -15.73 -60.19 -34.49
CA ARG A 2 -14.87 -58.98 -34.67
C ARG A 2 -13.38 -59.33 -34.55
N LYS A 3 -12.85 -59.65 -35.72
CA LYS A 3 -11.43 -59.76 -36.12
C LYS A 3 -10.67 -58.45 -35.86
N ARG A 4 -9.34 -58.54 -35.70
CA ARG A 4 -8.26 -58.01 -36.59
C ARG A 4 -6.96 -57.78 -35.77
N GLN A 5 -5.91 -58.56 -36.04
CA GLN A 5 -4.68 -58.23 -36.83
C GLN A 5 -3.67 -57.42 -35.98
N ARG A 6 -2.56 -57.99 -35.47
CA ARG A 6 -1.26 -58.38 -36.08
C ARG A 6 -0.52 -57.25 -36.84
N THR A 7 0.62 -56.86 -36.24
CA THR A 7 1.96 -56.46 -36.78
C THR A 7 1.98 -55.32 -37.82
N ASP A 8 2.94 -54.39 -37.81
CA ASP A 8 4.39 -54.58 -37.91
C ASP A 8 5.19 -53.40 -37.34
N LEU A 9 6.37 -53.72 -36.81
CA LEU A 9 7.47 -52.80 -36.55
C LEU A 9 8.02 -52.26 -37.88
N ASN A 10 8.21 -50.94 -37.99
CA ASN A 10 9.01 -50.36 -39.05
C ASN A 10 10.12 -49.48 -38.46
N LEU A 11 11.34 -49.77 -38.87
CA LEU A 11 12.60 -49.15 -38.48
C LEU A 11 13.27 -48.60 -39.74
N ALA A 12 13.33 -47.27 -39.88
CA ALA A 12 14.20 -46.49 -40.80
C ALA A 12 13.76 -45.02 -40.71
N ASN A 13 14.57 -43.96 -40.72
CA ASN A 13 16.00 -43.67 -40.61
C ASN A 13 16.05 -42.15 -40.29
N PRO A 14 17.11 -41.60 -39.67
CA PRO A 14 17.12 -40.20 -39.23
C PRO A 14 17.37 -39.25 -40.41
N VAL A 15 16.58 -38.17 -40.48
CA VAL A 15 16.83 -37.05 -41.41
C VAL A 15 17.99 -36.23 -40.86
N ILE A 16 19.08 -36.20 -41.62
CA ILE A 16 20.24 -35.32 -41.44
C ILE A 16 19.76 -33.89 -41.74
N ALA A 17 19.80 -33.01 -40.73
CA ALA A 17 19.56 -31.58 -40.89
C ALA A 17 20.87 -30.90 -41.29
N ASP A 18 20.80 -30.19 -42.40
CA ASP A 18 21.83 -29.39 -43.06
C ASP A 18 22.27 -28.18 -42.18
N PRO A 19 23.57 -27.95 -41.93
CA PRO A 19 24.04 -26.82 -41.15
C PRO A 19 24.43 -25.65 -42.07
N GLN A 20 23.47 -24.83 -42.50
CA GLN A 20 23.77 -23.47 -43.00
C GLN A 20 22.52 -22.59 -43.13
N GLN A 21 22.33 -21.70 -42.16
CA GLN A 21 21.95 -20.27 -42.33
C GLN A 21 21.53 -19.69 -40.98
N GLN A 22 22.47 -19.02 -40.30
CA GLN A 22 22.12 -18.03 -39.28
C GLN A 22 21.70 -16.74 -40.00
N PRO A 23 20.55 -16.13 -39.68
CA PRO A 23 20.25 -14.78 -40.14
C PRO A 23 21.20 -13.78 -39.47
N PRO A 24 21.59 -12.68 -40.14
CA PRO A 24 22.48 -11.68 -39.57
C PRO A 24 21.81 -10.97 -38.38
N PRO A 25 22.60 -10.49 -37.39
CA PRO A 25 22.06 -9.70 -36.29
C PRO A 25 21.51 -8.36 -36.82
N PRO A 26 20.42 -7.83 -36.23
CA PRO A 26 19.88 -6.55 -36.63
C PRO A 26 20.88 -5.41 -36.33
N ALA A 27 20.94 -4.46 -37.26
CA ALA A 27 21.78 -3.28 -37.20
C ALA A 27 21.51 -2.46 -35.92
N ASN A 28 22.60 -2.07 -35.27
CA ASN A 28 22.67 -1.23 -34.09
C ASN A 28 22.04 0.15 -34.37
N GLN A 29 20.76 0.34 -34.01
CA GLN A 29 20.13 1.65 -34.00
C GLN A 29 20.46 2.32 -32.67
N GLN A 30 21.30 3.35 -32.73
CA GLN A 30 21.54 4.26 -31.61
C GLN A 30 20.22 4.92 -31.21
N PRO A 31 19.84 4.93 -29.92
CA PRO A 31 18.70 5.73 -29.49
C PRO A 31 19.11 7.21 -29.48
N HIS A 32 18.50 7.98 -30.39
CA HIS A 32 18.48 9.43 -30.33
C HIS A 32 17.90 9.86 -28.98
N GLN A 33 18.67 10.65 -28.21
CA GLN A 33 18.18 11.29 -26.99
C GLN A 33 17.05 12.27 -27.35
N HIS A 34 15.83 11.95 -26.92
CA HIS A 34 14.74 12.92 -26.92
C HIS A 34 14.71 13.61 -25.56
N LEU A 35 14.99 14.91 -25.55
CA LEU A 35 14.81 15.78 -24.39
C LEU A 35 13.32 15.81 -24.02
N PRO A 36 12.91 15.62 -22.75
CA PRO A 36 11.53 15.85 -22.37
C PRO A 36 11.25 17.36 -22.38
N GLN A 37 10.24 17.75 -23.15
CA GLN A 37 9.70 19.12 -23.12
C GLN A 37 9.03 19.40 -21.77
N PRO A 38 9.10 20.64 -21.26
CA PRO A 38 8.48 20.98 -19.99
C PRO A 38 6.95 20.97 -20.10
N VAL A 39 6.33 20.18 -19.23
CA VAL A 39 4.89 20.13 -19.02
C VAL A 39 4.45 21.48 -18.42
N GLN A 40 3.58 22.20 -19.14
CA GLN A 40 2.95 23.42 -18.64
C GLN A 40 2.06 23.07 -17.43
N GLN A 41 2.31 23.71 -16.29
CA GLN A 41 1.45 23.65 -15.12
C GLN A 41 0.23 24.55 -15.36
N PRO A 42 -1.01 24.10 -15.09
CA PRO A 42 -2.15 25.00 -15.03
C PRO A 42 -2.06 25.88 -13.78
N GLY A 43 -2.29 27.18 -13.98
CA GLY A 43 -2.06 28.25 -13.03
C GLY A 43 -2.81 28.13 -11.71
N VAL A 44 -2.11 28.51 -10.64
CA VAL A 44 -2.68 28.84 -9.34
C VAL A 44 -3.36 30.21 -9.44
N PRO A 45 -4.62 30.39 -9.02
CA PRO A 45 -5.19 31.71 -8.85
C PRO A 45 -4.68 32.38 -7.56
N GLU A 46 -4.61 33.69 -7.65
CA GLU A 46 -3.73 34.60 -6.93
C GLU A 46 -4.29 35.04 -5.57
N ASP A 47 -3.38 35.39 -4.66
CA ASP A 47 -3.66 35.93 -3.32
C ASP A 47 -4.54 37.20 -3.38
N GLY A 48 -5.77 37.08 -2.90
CA GLY A 48 -6.68 38.20 -2.66
C GLY A 48 -6.63 38.66 -1.21
N PHE A 49 -5.80 39.67 -0.94
CA PHE A 49 -5.76 40.44 0.31
C PHE A 49 -7.08 41.23 0.45
N ILE A 50 -7.95 40.86 1.41
CA ILE A 50 -9.17 41.64 1.70
C ILE A 50 -8.93 42.53 2.92
N HIS A 51 -9.15 43.82 2.67
CA HIS A 51 -9.00 44.97 3.54
C HIS A 51 -9.95 44.96 4.74
N ASP A 52 -9.42 45.46 5.85
CA ASP A 52 -10.09 45.93 7.04
C ASP A 52 -11.02 47.13 6.69
N GLN A 53 -12.31 47.04 7.04
CA GLN A 53 -13.19 48.21 7.04
C GLN A 53 -14.32 48.03 8.06
N ASP A 54 -14.21 48.76 9.17
CA ASP A 54 -15.20 48.93 10.23
C ASP A 54 -16.47 49.69 9.78
N ALA A 55 -17.53 49.40 10.55
CA ALA A 55 -18.66 50.26 10.95
C ALA A 55 -19.81 50.57 9.98
N ALA A 56 -20.98 49.95 10.26
CA ALA A 56 -22.23 50.68 10.53
C ALA A 56 -23.28 49.75 11.18
N GLU A 57 -23.86 50.21 12.28
CA GLU A 57 -24.96 49.57 13.02
C GLU A 57 -26.30 49.65 12.27
N SER A 58 -27.16 48.63 12.45
CA SER A 58 -28.61 48.81 12.55
C SER A 58 -29.23 47.59 13.24
N GLY A 59 -29.95 47.85 14.34
CA GLY A 59 -30.60 46.84 15.17
C GLY A 59 -31.89 46.25 14.59
N GLY A 60 -32.34 45.21 15.29
CA GLY A 60 -33.64 44.56 15.14
C GLY A 60 -33.73 43.39 16.13
N ASP A 61 -34.41 43.64 17.25
CA ASP A 61 -34.99 42.61 18.15
C ASP A 61 -36.01 41.79 17.36
N ASP A 62 -35.93 40.45 17.43
CA ASP A 62 -37.10 39.57 17.42
C ASP A 62 -36.73 38.19 17.99
N ASP A 63 -37.52 37.79 18.99
CA ASP A 63 -37.50 36.54 19.75
C ASP A 63 -37.55 35.28 18.87
N ASP A 64 -36.62 34.34 19.11
CA ASP A 64 -36.91 32.90 19.18
C ASP A 64 -35.64 32.16 19.66
N GLU A 65 -35.43 32.06 20.98
CA GLU A 65 -34.50 31.08 21.54
C GLU A 65 -35.08 29.66 21.42
N GLU A 66 -35.05 29.10 20.21
CA GLU A 66 -35.00 27.65 20.07
C GLU A 66 -33.62 27.20 20.57
N GLU A 67 -33.60 26.65 21.78
CA GLU A 67 -32.45 25.97 22.36
C GLU A 67 -32.07 24.76 21.48
N LYS A 68 -31.32 25.00 20.41
CA LYS A 68 -30.72 23.93 19.61
C LYS A 68 -29.85 23.10 20.55
N PRO A 69 -30.06 21.77 20.64
CA PRO A 69 -29.26 20.93 21.50
C PRO A 69 -27.78 21.12 21.13
N LYS A 70 -27.01 21.65 22.09
CA LYS A 70 -25.57 21.89 21.95
C LYS A 70 -24.92 20.60 21.49
N SER A 71 -24.49 20.61 20.23
CA SER A 71 -23.82 19.49 19.57
C SER A 71 -22.74 18.92 20.48
N ASP A 72 -22.83 17.61 20.72
CA ASP A 72 -21.92 16.86 21.56
C ASP A 72 -20.47 17.27 21.28
N LYS A 73 -19.88 18.02 22.21
CA LYS A 73 -18.44 18.30 22.23
C LYS A 73 -17.75 16.94 22.13
N LYS A 74 -17.18 16.67 20.96
CA LYS A 74 -16.49 15.43 20.62
C LYS A 74 -15.57 15.07 21.78
N ALA A 75 -15.96 14.07 22.57
CA ALA A 75 -15.25 13.73 23.77
C ALA A 75 -13.77 13.51 23.46
N GLY A 76 -12.89 14.24 24.14
CA GLY A 76 -11.44 14.18 23.93
C GLY A 76 -10.87 12.78 24.18
N ARG A 77 -9.56 12.62 23.97
CA ARG A 77 -8.87 11.34 24.21
C ARG A 77 -9.03 10.89 25.66
N ARG A 78 -9.77 9.80 25.88
CA ARG A 78 -9.97 9.20 27.20
C ARG A 78 -8.90 8.14 27.50
N LYS A 79 -8.47 8.04 28.76
CA LYS A 79 -7.60 6.96 29.24
C LYS A 79 -8.34 5.62 29.21
N ILE A 80 -7.66 4.54 28.82
CA ILE A 80 -8.18 3.17 28.83
C ILE A 80 -7.19 2.24 29.54
N LYS A 81 -7.66 1.11 30.07
CA LYS A 81 -6.82 0.05 30.62
C LYS A 81 -6.01 -0.64 29.50
N ILE A 82 -4.82 -1.15 29.81
CA ILE A 82 -3.99 -1.94 28.89
C ILE A 82 -4.33 -3.42 29.09
N GLU A 83 -5.50 -3.80 28.55
CA GLU A 83 -6.05 -5.15 28.57
C GLU A 83 -6.78 -5.41 27.24
N PHE A 84 -7.18 -6.65 26.99
CA PHE A 84 -7.93 -6.98 25.77
C PHE A 84 -9.29 -6.25 25.74
N ILE A 85 -9.53 -5.48 24.66
CA ILE A 85 -10.78 -4.73 24.50
C ILE A 85 -11.87 -5.71 24.04
N GLN A 86 -12.80 -6.07 24.92
CA GLN A 86 -13.83 -7.06 24.59
C GLN A 86 -14.79 -6.60 23.48
N ASP A 87 -15.17 -5.32 23.50
CA ASP A 87 -16.05 -4.73 22.48
C ASP A 87 -15.39 -4.73 21.10
N LYS A 88 -15.96 -5.47 20.15
CA LYS A 88 -15.40 -5.68 18.81
C LYS A 88 -15.24 -4.38 18.02
N SER A 89 -16.23 -3.51 18.04
CA SER A 89 -16.21 -2.24 17.30
C SER A 89 -15.11 -1.31 17.81
N ARG A 90 -15.06 -1.11 19.13
CA ARG A 90 -14.01 -0.34 19.80
C ARG A 90 -12.63 -0.95 19.58
N ARG A 91 -12.51 -2.27 19.60
CA ARG A 91 -11.25 -2.98 19.33
C ARG A 91 -10.78 -2.73 17.90
N HIS A 92 -11.66 -2.84 16.90
CA HIS A 92 -11.35 -2.56 15.49
C HIS A 92 -10.94 -1.11 15.26
N ILE A 93 -11.67 -0.14 15.82
CA ILE A 93 -11.29 1.28 15.74
C ILE A 93 -9.94 1.52 16.40
N THR A 94 -9.71 0.92 17.57
CA THR A 94 -8.45 1.05 18.31
C THR A 94 -7.29 0.44 17.55
N PHE A 95 -7.47 -0.76 16.99
CA PHE A 95 -6.49 -1.43 16.14
C PHE A 95 -6.09 -0.52 14.97
N SER A 96 -7.07 -0.02 14.21
CA SER A 96 -6.80 0.85 13.05
C SER A 96 -6.02 2.10 13.44
N LYS A 97 -6.43 2.80 14.52
CA LYS A 97 -5.75 4.01 14.99
C LYS A 97 -4.35 3.74 15.54
N ARG A 98 -4.19 2.70 16.37
CA ARG A 98 -2.88 2.36 16.96
C ARG A 98 -1.91 1.85 15.92
N LYS A 99 -2.37 0.98 14.99
CA LYS A 99 -1.59 0.50 13.85
C LYS A 99 -1.04 1.68 13.04
N ALA A 100 -1.88 2.64 12.67
CA ALA A 100 -1.41 3.83 11.96
C ALA A 100 -0.38 4.63 12.77
N GLY A 101 -0.63 4.85 14.06
CA GLY A 101 0.28 5.59 14.94
C GLY A 101 1.65 4.92 15.11
N ILE A 102 1.68 3.60 15.36
CA ILE A 102 2.94 2.87 15.54
C ILE A 102 3.73 2.73 14.24
N MET A 103 3.04 2.56 13.08
CA MET A 103 3.69 2.57 11.77
C MET A 103 4.38 3.91 11.51
N LYS A 104 3.70 5.03 11.81
CA LYS A 104 4.30 6.37 11.71
C LYS A 104 5.52 6.51 12.62
N LYS A 105 5.44 6.00 13.84
CA LYS A 105 6.58 6.04 14.79
C LYS A 105 7.77 5.21 14.33
N ALA A 106 7.53 4.05 13.74
CA ALA A 106 8.59 3.22 13.17
C ALA A 106 9.31 3.95 12.01
N TYR A 107 8.55 4.61 11.14
CA TYR A 107 9.09 5.45 10.06
C TYR A 107 9.90 6.65 10.59
N GLU A 108 9.34 7.40 11.54
CA GLU A 108 10.03 8.54 12.17
C GLU A 108 11.35 8.08 12.80
N LEU A 109 11.34 6.99 13.56
CA LEU A 109 12.54 6.46 14.22
C LEU A 109 13.62 6.08 13.20
N SER A 110 13.27 5.30 12.18
CA SER A 110 14.26 4.89 11.17
C SER A 110 14.81 6.07 10.39
N THR A 111 13.98 7.09 10.12
CA THR A 111 14.38 8.27 9.35
C THR A 111 15.29 9.17 10.18
N LEU A 112 14.93 9.43 11.43
CA LEU A 112 15.68 10.35 12.30
C LEU A 112 17.04 9.79 12.73
N THR A 113 17.16 8.47 12.85
CA THR A 113 18.36 7.83 13.43
C THR A 113 19.14 6.99 12.44
N GLY A 114 18.63 6.76 11.23
CA GLY A 114 19.26 5.87 10.25
C GLY A 114 19.31 4.40 10.69
N THR A 115 18.49 4.00 11.68
CA THR A 115 18.48 2.63 12.20
C THR A 115 17.62 1.70 11.35
N GLN A 116 18.00 0.42 11.31
CA GLN A 116 17.18 -0.59 10.65
C GLN A 116 16.03 -1.02 11.56
N VAL A 117 14.80 -0.89 11.07
CA VAL A 117 13.57 -1.24 11.79
C VAL A 117 12.73 -2.20 10.97
N LEU A 118 12.14 -3.19 11.65
CA LEU A 118 11.10 -4.09 11.16
C LEU A 118 9.95 -4.08 12.15
N LEU A 119 8.73 -3.83 11.66
CA LEU A 119 7.49 -3.93 12.40
C LEU A 119 6.51 -4.78 11.60
N LEU A 120 5.89 -5.77 12.26
CA LEU A 120 4.87 -6.63 11.70
C LEU A 120 3.65 -6.63 12.63
N VAL A 121 2.47 -6.42 12.06
CA VAL A 121 1.19 -6.39 12.79
C VAL A 121 0.19 -7.24 12.02
N VAL A 122 -0.40 -8.24 12.67
CA VAL A 122 -1.45 -9.08 12.07
C VAL A 122 -2.81 -8.68 12.63
N SER A 123 -3.81 -8.47 11.77
CA SER A 123 -5.19 -8.25 12.21
C SER A 123 -5.87 -9.55 12.63
N GLU A 124 -7.02 -9.43 13.30
CA GLU A 124 -7.90 -10.58 13.57
C GLU A 124 -8.37 -11.30 12.29
N THR A 125 -8.35 -10.62 11.15
CA THR A 125 -8.70 -11.18 9.84
C THR A 125 -7.52 -11.85 9.14
N GLY A 126 -6.35 -11.94 9.79
CA GLY A 126 -5.14 -12.52 9.22
C GLY A 126 -4.37 -11.61 8.26
N LEU A 127 -4.75 -10.33 8.12
CA LEU A 127 -4.02 -9.41 7.26
C LEU A 127 -2.73 -8.95 7.95
N VAL A 128 -1.61 -9.14 7.26
CA VAL A 128 -0.29 -8.75 7.72
C VAL A 128 0.04 -7.34 7.22
N TYR A 129 0.26 -6.42 8.14
CA TYR A 129 0.73 -5.07 7.87
C TYR A 129 2.18 -4.95 8.30
N THR A 130 3.03 -4.40 7.44
CA THR A 130 4.46 -4.31 7.70
C THR A 130 5.00 -2.91 7.48
N PHE A 131 6.03 -2.57 8.26
CA PHE A 131 6.95 -1.48 7.97
C PHE A 131 8.37 -2.04 8.04
N THR A 132 9.17 -1.83 7.00
CA THR A 132 10.52 -2.37 6.93
C THR A 132 11.47 -1.36 6.30
N THR A 133 12.67 -1.27 6.86
CA THR A 133 13.80 -0.58 6.23
C THR A 133 14.50 -1.47 5.19
N SER A 134 15.27 -0.89 4.26
CA SER A 134 15.78 -1.59 3.06
C SER A 134 16.53 -2.88 3.34
N LYS A 135 17.39 -2.94 4.39
CA LYS A 135 18.14 -4.16 4.73
C LYS A 135 17.25 -5.29 5.27
N LEU A 136 16.11 -4.96 5.86
CA LEU A 136 15.18 -5.92 6.46
C LEU A 136 14.00 -6.25 5.53
N GLN A 137 13.83 -5.51 4.43
CA GLN A 137 12.80 -5.74 3.44
C GLN A 137 12.77 -7.19 2.91
N PRO A 138 13.91 -7.90 2.67
CA PRO A 138 13.88 -9.28 2.22
C PRO A 138 13.09 -10.23 3.13
N LEU A 139 13.02 -9.97 4.43
CA LEU A 139 12.28 -10.82 5.39
C LEU A 139 10.78 -10.88 5.10
N VAL A 140 10.21 -9.87 4.45
CA VAL A 140 8.78 -9.81 4.14
C VAL A 140 8.48 -9.90 2.65
N THR A 141 9.49 -9.75 1.78
CA THR A 141 9.32 -9.80 0.32
C THR A 141 9.76 -11.14 -0.29
N GLN A 142 10.83 -11.75 0.23
CA GLN A 142 11.37 -13.00 -0.29
C GLN A 142 10.58 -14.22 0.19
N PRO A 143 10.52 -15.30 -0.60
CA PRO A 143 9.77 -16.51 -0.25
C PRO A 143 10.20 -17.12 1.08
N GLU A 144 11.50 -17.19 1.36
CA GLU A 144 12.03 -17.76 2.60
C GLU A 144 11.49 -17.05 3.84
N GLY A 145 11.56 -15.71 3.87
CA GLY A 145 11.03 -14.91 4.97
C GLY A 145 9.52 -14.99 5.09
N LYS A 146 8.79 -14.97 3.97
CA LYS A 146 7.33 -15.15 3.96
C LYS A 146 6.91 -16.50 4.51
N ASN A 147 7.60 -17.57 4.13
CA ASN A 147 7.31 -18.92 4.61
C ASN A 147 7.54 -19.02 6.12
N LEU A 148 8.61 -18.43 6.64
CA LEU A 148 8.88 -18.38 8.07
C LEU A 148 7.76 -17.64 8.82
N ILE A 149 7.36 -16.46 8.34
CA ILE A 149 6.26 -15.68 8.92
C ILE A 149 4.97 -16.51 8.92
N GLN A 150 4.65 -17.16 7.80
CA GLN A 150 3.46 -17.98 7.67
C GLN A 150 3.48 -19.19 8.60
N ALA A 151 4.61 -19.86 8.75
CA ALA A 151 4.78 -20.98 9.68
C ALA A 151 4.52 -20.55 11.12
N CYS A 152 5.04 -19.38 11.54
CA CYS A 152 4.79 -18.83 12.87
C CYS A 152 3.32 -18.47 13.10
N LEU A 153 2.62 -17.94 12.10
CA LEU A 153 1.21 -17.55 12.23
C LEU A 153 0.23 -18.73 12.21
N ASN A 154 0.65 -19.87 11.64
CA ASN A 154 -0.13 -21.09 11.60
C ASN A 154 0.17 -22.04 12.77
N ALA A 155 1.13 -21.69 13.64
CA ALA A 155 1.43 -22.47 14.82
C ALA A 155 0.19 -22.53 15.76
N PRO A 156 -0.10 -23.68 16.37
CA PRO A 156 -1.28 -23.90 17.19
C PRO A 156 -1.27 -23.12 18.51
#